data_AF-A0A969FKX1-F1
#
_entry.id   AF-A0A969FKX1-F1
#
_cell.length_a   1.000
_cell.length_b   1.000
_cell.length_c   1.000
_cell.angle_alpha   90.00
_cell.angle_beta   90.00
_cell.angle_gamma   90.00
#
_symmetry.space_group_name_H-M   'P 1'
#
loop_
_entity.id
_entity.type
_entity.pdbx_description
1 polymer ?
#
loop_
_entity_poly.entity_id
_entity_poly.type
_entity_poly.pdbx_seq_one_letter_code
_entity_poly.pdbx_strand_id
1 'polypeptide(L)'
;MTYVFVLPIVGLSAALAASFGQLRKQQSKYKLLQQKWQEADDTIDQSHHKYDELLTINREQAQRIVGLEQQIQQLHIELKQVDTARQKAKAEVTELYTAIQDDVQQGTQQALNERDAAIAQLEAAQLQVDRVEAEKQELLNQINDLLTSSTAAQSAVLALASQETDFYRQERKQVVLDVLRKELQGMPKGTRREHILADIVDKNPVASERDVIVRKIHEVFHDYQRMTAKIKKVLESIGF
;
A
#
# COMPACT_ATOMS: atom_id res chain seq x y z
N MET A 1 -23.32 39.70 -153.62
CA MET A 1 -23.43 38.43 -152.87
C MET A 1 -23.02 38.72 -151.43
N THR A 2 -23.94 38.87 -150.46
CA THR A 2 -24.44 37.78 -149.58
C THR A 2 -23.27 36.97 -148.97
N TYR A 3 -23.01 36.94 -147.66
CA TYR A 3 -23.88 36.67 -146.52
C TYR A 3 -23.44 37.42 -145.24
N VAL A 4 -24.41 37.97 -144.52
CA VAL A 4 -24.33 38.36 -143.11
C VAL A 4 -24.41 37.08 -142.27
N PHE A 5 -23.38 36.77 -141.48
CA PHE A 5 -23.43 35.77 -140.42
C PHE A 5 -23.37 36.48 -139.07
N VAL A 6 -24.55 36.79 -138.54
CA VAL A 6 -24.76 37.13 -137.13
C VAL A 6 -25.08 35.82 -136.41
N LEU A 7 -24.14 35.34 -135.58
CA LEU A 7 -24.27 34.15 -134.72
C LEU A 7 -23.25 34.28 -133.56
N PRO A 8 -23.50 33.71 -132.37
CA PRO A 8 -24.44 34.18 -131.36
C PRO A 8 -23.67 34.65 -130.10
N ILE A 9 -23.51 35.95 -129.91
CA ILE A 9 -22.84 36.52 -128.71
C ILE A 9 -23.68 36.28 -127.43
N VAL A 10 -24.99 36.02 -127.57
CA VAL A 10 -25.94 35.80 -126.46
C VAL A 10 -25.84 34.38 -125.85
N GLY A 11 -25.37 33.38 -126.61
CA GLY A 11 -25.21 32.00 -126.10
C GLY A 11 -23.98 31.80 -125.22
N LEU A 12 -22.90 32.55 -125.50
CA LEU A 12 -21.64 32.52 -124.75
C LEU A 12 -21.78 33.15 -123.36
N SER A 13 -22.57 34.22 -123.22
CA SER A 13 -22.80 34.89 -121.94
C SER A 13 -23.65 34.06 -120.98
N ALA A 14 -24.67 33.33 -121.48
CA ALA A 14 -25.49 32.43 -120.68
C ALA A 14 -24.71 31.18 -120.21
N ALA A 15 -23.86 30.61 -121.08
CA ALA A 15 -22.97 29.50 -120.73
C ALA A 15 -21.90 29.91 -119.70
N LEU A 16 -21.33 31.11 -119.84
CA LEU A 16 -20.42 31.70 -118.84
C LEU A 16 -21.14 31.98 -117.51
N ALA A 17 -22.36 32.52 -117.53
CA ALA A 17 -23.12 32.75 -116.30
C ALA A 17 -23.48 31.44 -115.56
N ALA A 18 -23.84 30.39 -116.30
CA ALA A 18 -24.11 29.07 -115.74
C ALA A 18 -22.83 28.41 -115.15
N SER A 19 -21.69 28.55 -115.83
CA SER A 19 -20.40 28.03 -115.32
C SER A 19 -19.92 28.81 -114.10
N PHE A 20 -20.08 30.14 -114.05
CA PHE A 20 -19.83 30.95 -112.85
C PHE A 20 -20.77 30.57 -111.69
N GLY A 21 -22.05 30.28 -111.97
CA GLY A 21 -23.00 29.80 -110.97
C GLY A 21 -22.63 28.42 -110.40
N GLN A 22 -22.16 27.50 -111.24
CA GLN A 22 -21.61 26.20 -110.80
C GLN A 22 -20.32 26.36 -110.00
N LEU A 23 -19.42 27.25 -110.42
CA LEU A 23 -18.16 27.54 -109.71
C LEU A 23 -18.42 28.13 -108.32
N ARG A 24 -19.38 29.05 -108.18
CA ARG A 24 -19.80 29.59 -106.87
C ARG A 24 -20.38 28.50 -105.96
N LYS A 25 -21.20 27.59 -106.51
CA LYS A 25 -21.71 26.42 -105.75
C LYS A 25 -20.60 25.46 -105.34
N GLN A 26 -19.55 25.29 -106.16
CA GLN A 26 -18.39 24.50 -105.77
C GLN A 26 -17.55 25.19 -104.69
N GLN A 27 -17.33 26.51 -104.80
CA GLN A 27 -16.64 27.29 -103.78
C GLN A 27 -17.39 27.27 -102.44
N SER A 28 -18.73 27.37 -102.45
CA SER A 28 -19.52 27.28 -101.22
C SER A 28 -19.47 25.88 -100.60
N LYS A 29 -19.51 24.81 -101.42
CA LYS A 29 -19.32 23.43 -100.95
C LYS A 29 -17.93 23.21 -100.36
N TYR A 30 -16.90 23.77 -101.00
CA TYR A 30 -15.52 23.68 -100.50
C TYR A 30 -15.36 24.41 -99.16
N LYS A 31 -15.91 25.62 -99.01
CA LYS A 31 -15.94 26.34 -97.73
C LYS A 31 -16.69 25.56 -96.64
N LEU A 32 -17.84 24.97 -96.97
CA LEU A 32 -18.60 24.15 -96.03
C LEU A 32 -17.82 22.90 -95.61
N LEU A 33 -17.10 22.27 -96.55
CA LEU A 33 -16.21 21.15 -96.24
C LEU A 33 -15.07 21.59 -95.33
N GLN A 34 -14.42 22.72 -95.60
CA GLN A 34 -13.36 23.26 -94.73
C GLN A 34 -13.88 23.53 -93.32
N GLN A 35 -15.07 24.12 -93.19
CA GLN A 35 -15.70 24.33 -91.88
C GLN A 35 -15.95 23.01 -91.16
N LYS A 36 -16.49 21.99 -91.84
CA LYS A 36 -16.71 20.66 -91.26
C LYS A 36 -15.41 19.95 -90.86
N TRP A 37 -14.34 20.13 -91.62
CA TRP A 37 -13.02 19.62 -91.28
C TRP A 37 -12.47 20.29 -90.03
N GLN A 38 -12.62 21.62 -89.92
CA GLN A 38 -12.20 22.36 -88.74
C GLN A 38 -13.03 21.98 -87.49
N GLU A 39 -14.35 21.89 -87.62
CA GLU A 39 -15.24 21.41 -86.54
C GLU A 39 -14.88 19.99 -86.09
N ALA A 40 -14.50 19.11 -87.03
CA ALA A 40 -14.04 17.75 -86.72
C ALA A 40 -12.69 17.77 -85.99
N ASP A 41 -11.73 18.59 -86.42
CA ASP A 41 -10.41 18.76 -85.79
C ASP A 41 -10.56 19.31 -84.36
N ASP A 42 -11.38 20.35 -84.18
CA ASP A 42 -11.69 20.93 -82.87
C ASP A 42 -12.33 19.87 -81.94
N THR A 43 -13.20 19.01 -82.49
CA THR A 43 -13.82 17.91 -81.72
C THR A 43 -12.80 16.84 -81.34
N ILE A 44 -11.87 16.51 -82.24
CA ILE A 44 -10.77 15.58 -81.98
C ILE A 44 -9.87 16.13 -80.87
N ASP A 45 -9.48 17.41 -80.95
CA ASP A 45 -8.67 18.07 -79.93
C ASP A 45 -9.35 18.10 -78.56
N GLN A 46 -10.65 18.43 -78.52
CA GLN A 46 -11.43 18.37 -77.28
C GLN A 46 -11.49 16.95 -76.70
N SER A 47 -11.57 15.93 -77.56
CA SER A 47 -11.59 14.53 -77.13
C SER A 47 -10.23 14.09 -76.58
N HIS A 48 -9.13 14.52 -77.20
CA HIS A 48 -7.77 14.28 -76.70
C HIS A 48 -7.54 14.96 -75.36
N HIS A 49 -7.94 16.22 -75.23
CA HIS A 49 -7.81 16.95 -73.97
C HIS A 49 -8.57 16.27 -72.81
N LYS A 50 -9.82 15.85 -73.06
CA LYS A 50 -10.60 15.08 -72.08
C LYS A 50 -9.95 13.75 -71.73
N TYR A 51 -9.37 13.06 -72.71
CA TYR A 51 -8.67 11.80 -72.49
C TYR A 51 -7.42 12.00 -71.62
N ASP A 52 -6.64 13.05 -71.87
CA ASP A 52 -5.47 13.39 -71.07
C ASP A 52 -5.85 13.77 -69.63
N GLU A 53 -6.93 14.53 -69.44
CA GLU A 53 -7.46 14.85 -68.12
C GLU A 53 -7.88 13.57 -67.36
N LEU A 54 -8.61 12.66 -68.01
CA LEU A 54 -8.98 11.37 -67.42
C LEU A 54 -7.77 10.52 -67.08
N LEU A 55 -6.72 10.53 -67.92
CA LEU A 55 -5.46 9.85 -67.63
C LEU A 55 -4.77 10.43 -66.39
N THR A 56 -4.75 11.75 -66.23
CA THR A 56 -4.19 12.39 -65.03
C THR A 56 -4.96 12.02 -63.76
N ILE A 57 -6.29 12.10 -63.81
CA ILE A 57 -7.15 11.74 -62.68
C ILE A 57 -6.95 10.26 -62.30
N ASN A 58 -6.88 9.37 -63.29
CA ASN A 58 -6.67 7.95 -63.04
C ASN A 58 -5.30 7.68 -62.40
N ARG A 59 -4.24 8.36 -62.84
CA ARG A 59 -2.91 8.26 -62.22
C ARG A 59 -2.93 8.74 -60.76
N GLU A 60 -3.57 9.87 -60.48
CA GLU A 60 -3.70 10.39 -59.11
C GLU A 60 -4.50 9.44 -58.21
N GLN A 61 -5.60 8.88 -58.72
CA GLN A 61 -6.39 7.88 -58.00
C GLN A 61 -5.58 6.61 -57.73
N ALA A 62 -4.82 6.12 -58.71
CA ALA A 62 -3.95 4.96 -58.53
C ALA A 62 -2.89 5.20 -57.44
N GLN A 63 -2.27 6.39 -57.42
CA GLN A 63 -1.32 6.77 -56.37
C GLN A 63 -1.99 6.82 -54.99
N ARG A 64 -3.21 7.37 -54.91
CA ARG A 64 -3.98 7.41 -53.66
C ARG A 64 -4.33 6.02 -53.15
N ILE A 65 -4.72 5.10 -54.04
CA ILE A 65 -5.01 3.69 -53.70
C ILE A 65 -3.77 3.04 -53.10
N VAL A 66 -2.61 3.16 -53.75
CA VAL A 66 -1.35 2.61 -53.23
C VAL A 66 -1.00 3.19 -51.85
N GLY A 67 -1.18 4.49 -51.65
CA GLY A 67 -0.95 5.13 -50.35
C GLY A 67 -1.88 4.61 -49.25
N LEU A 68 -3.16 4.42 -49.57
CA LEU A 68 -4.14 3.84 -48.63
C LEU A 68 -3.83 2.38 -48.31
N GLU A 69 -3.41 1.59 -49.30
CA GLU A 69 -3.00 0.19 -49.10
C GLU A 69 -1.82 0.10 -48.12
N GLN A 70 -0.82 0.98 -48.25
CA GLN A 70 0.30 1.05 -47.31
C GLN A 70 -0.16 1.41 -45.89
N GLN A 71 -1.09 2.37 -45.76
CA GLN A 71 -1.67 2.73 -44.46
C GLN A 71 -2.44 1.56 -43.83
N ILE A 72 -3.23 0.83 -44.61
CA ILE A 72 -3.97 -0.35 -44.14
C ILE A 72 -3.00 -1.44 -43.68
N GLN A 73 -1.92 -1.68 -44.43
CA GLN A 73 -0.90 -2.65 -44.05
C GLN A 73 -0.20 -2.27 -42.74
N GLN A 74 0.12 -0.99 -42.57
CA GLN A 74 0.72 -0.47 -41.34
C GLN A 74 -0.22 -0.65 -40.15
N LEU A 75 -1.48 -0.24 -40.29
CA LEU A 75 -2.50 -0.42 -39.24
C LEU A 75 -2.72 -1.89 -38.88
N HIS A 76 -2.63 -2.80 -39.85
CA HIS A 76 -2.73 -4.24 -39.59
C HIS A 76 -1.56 -4.77 -38.75
N ILE A 77 -0.36 -4.27 -38.99
CA ILE A 77 0.83 -4.62 -38.18
C ILE A 77 0.65 -4.09 -36.76
N GLU A 78 0.23 -2.83 -36.61
CA GLU A 78 -0.02 -2.21 -35.31
C GLU A 78 -1.09 -2.94 -34.52
N LEU A 79 -2.20 -3.31 -35.17
CA LEU A 79 -3.28 -4.06 -34.52
C LEU A 79 -2.80 -5.42 -34.00
N LYS A 80 -1.98 -6.14 -34.79
CA LYS A 80 -1.34 -7.38 -34.32
C LYS A 80 -0.45 -7.17 -33.11
N GLN A 81 0.34 -6.09 -33.09
CA GLN A 81 1.21 -5.78 -31.94
C GLN A 81 0.39 -5.44 -30.69
N VAL A 82 -0.70 -4.70 -30.85
CA VAL A 82 -1.62 -4.39 -29.75
C VAL A 82 -2.26 -5.65 -29.20
N ASP A 83 -2.69 -6.58 -30.07
CA ASP A 83 -3.30 -7.83 -29.63
C ASP A 83 -2.33 -8.72 -28.87
N THR A 84 -1.07 -8.84 -29.33
CA THR A 84 -0.05 -9.61 -28.60
C THR A 84 0.30 -8.96 -27.26
N ALA A 85 0.45 -7.63 -27.23
CA ALA A 85 0.68 -6.89 -25.99
C ALA A 85 -0.49 -7.06 -25.00
N ARG A 86 -1.73 -7.02 -25.49
CA ARG A 86 -2.94 -7.23 -24.69
C ARG A 86 -3.00 -8.66 -24.14
N GLN A 87 -2.66 -9.67 -24.94
CA GLN A 87 -2.61 -11.06 -24.48
C GLN A 87 -1.55 -11.25 -23.40
N LYS A 88 -0.36 -10.66 -23.58
CA LYS A 88 0.71 -10.70 -22.59
C LYS A 88 0.30 -10.03 -21.28
N ALA A 89 -0.24 -8.81 -21.35
CA ALA A 89 -0.73 -8.10 -20.16
C ALA A 89 -1.84 -8.88 -19.44
N LYS A 90 -2.74 -9.55 -20.18
CA LYS A 90 -3.78 -10.39 -19.59
C LYS A 90 -3.19 -11.61 -18.87
N ALA A 91 -2.16 -12.24 -19.43
CA ALA A 91 -1.46 -13.35 -18.79
C ALA A 91 -0.77 -12.90 -17.50
N GLU A 92 -0.04 -11.78 -17.53
CA GLU A 92 0.62 -11.20 -16.37
C GLU A 92 -0.37 -10.86 -15.24
N VAL A 93 -1.50 -10.25 -15.57
CA VAL A 93 -2.56 -9.96 -14.57
C VAL A 93 -3.12 -11.24 -13.96
N THR A 94 -3.27 -12.30 -14.75
CA THR A 94 -3.79 -13.59 -14.27
C THR A 94 -2.79 -14.23 -13.30
N GLU A 95 -1.51 -14.21 -13.65
CA GLU A 95 -0.42 -14.73 -12.80
C GLU A 95 -0.33 -13.97 -11.47
N LEU A 96 -0.38 -12.63 -11.52
CA LEU A 96 -0.40 -11.79 -10.32
C LEU A 96 -1.62 -12.07 -9.44
N TYR A 97 -2.80 -12.24 -10.05
CA TYR A 97 -4.01 -12.57 -9.30
C TYR A 97 -3.88 -13.91 -8.56
N THR A 98 -3.36 -14.94 -9.24
CA THR A 98 -3.12 -16.25 -8.61
C THR A 98 -2.08 -16.17 -7.50
N ALA A 99 -0.99 -15.43 -7.71
CA ALA A 99 0.06 -15.28 -6.70
C ALA A 99 -0.45 -14.55 -5.44
N ILE A 100 -1.23 -13.48 -5.60
CA ILE A 100 -1.83 -12.75 -4.48
C ILE A 100 -2.84 -13.66 -3.75
N GLN A 101 -3.64 -14.41 -4.49
CA GLN A 101 -4.61 -15.33 -3.88
C GLN A 101 -3.90 -16.39 -3.03
N ASP A 102 -2.83 -16.99 -3.53
CA ASP A 102 -2.05 -18.00 -2.82
C ASP A 102 -1.35 -17.40 -1.59
N ASP A 103 -0.74 -16.22 -1.71
CA ASP A 103 -0.07 -15.52 -0.60
C ASP A 103 -1.06 -15.16 0.51
N VAL A 104 -2.24 -14.65 0.15
CA VAL A 104 -3.31 -14.36 1.12
C VAL A 104 -3.77 -15.64 1.81
N GLN A 105 -3.96 -16.74 1.07
CA GLN A 105 -4.38 -18.02 1.67
C GLN A 105 -3.32 -18.62 2.60
N GLN A 106 -2.04 -18.54 2.22
CA GLN A 106 -0.94 -19.01 3.05
C GLN A 106 -0.79 -18.15 4.29
N GLY A 107 -0.82 -16.83 4.14
CA GLY A 107 -0.75 -15.88 5.24
C GLY A 107 -1.90 -16.04 6.23
N THR A 108 -3.13 -16.24 5.76
CA THR A 108 -4.27 -16.49 6.65
C THR A 108 -4.13 -17.82 7.37
N GLN A 109 -3.70 -18.88 6.69
CA GLN A 109 -3.51 -20.19 7.34
C GLN A 109 -2.40 -20.15 8.39
N GLN A 110 -1.29 -19.46 8.11
CA GLN A 110 -0.21 -19.25 9.08
C GLN A 110 -0.71 -18.47 10.30
N ALA A 111 -1.42 -17.37 10.09
CA ALA A 111 -1.99 -16.57 11.18
C ALA A 111 -2.99 -17.37 12.03
N LEU A 112 -3.80 -18.24 11.42
CA LEU A 112 -4.69 -19.15 12.15
C LEU A 112 -3.91 -20.15 13.00
N ASN A 113 -2.88 -20.78 12.43
CA ASN A 113 -2.03 -21.74 13.16
C ASN A 113 -1.31 -21.08 14.34
N GLU A 114 -0.77 -19.86 14.14
CA GLU A 114 -0.12 -19.08 15.20
C GLU A 114 -1.11 -18.69 16.30
N ARG A 115 -2.31 -18.26 15.92
CA ARG A 115 -3.37 -17.93 16.87
C ARG A 115 -3.78 -19.15 17.70
N ASP A 116 -3.97 -20.30 17.07
CA ASP A 116 -4.39 -21.51 17.76
C ASP A 116 -3.28 -22.03 18.69
N ALA A 117 -2.00 -21.91 18.29
CA ALA A 117 -0.87 -22.18 19.18
C ALA A 117 -0.81 -21.22 20.39
N ALA A 118 -1.09 -19.93 20.17
CA ALA A 118 -1.14 -18.94 21.25
C ALA A 118 -2.30 -19.20 22.22
N ILE A 119 -3.48 -19.59 21.72
CA ILE A 119 -4.62 -19.99 22.54
C ILE A 119 -4.23 -21.20 23.42
N ALA A 120 -3.63 -22.23 22.84
CA ALA A 120 -3.19 -23.40 23.61
C ALA A 120 -2.17 -23.05 24.71
N GLN A 121 -1.25 -22.11 24.44
CA GLN A 121 -0.32 -21.63 25.45
C GLN A 121 -1.02 -20.85 26.57
N LEU A 122 -1.99 -20.00 26.24
CA LEU A 122 -2.78 -19.26 27.23
C LEU A 122 -3.60 -20.20 28.11
N GLU A 123 -4.22 -21.23 27.53
CA GLU A 123 -4.96 -22.25 28.28
C GLU A 123 -4.03 -23.02 29.24
N ALA A 124 -2.84 -23.40 28.78
CA ALA A 124 -1.85 -24.07 29.63
C ALA A 124 -1.35 -23.17 30.77
N ALA A 125 -1.13 -21.88 30.50
CA ALA A 125 -0.73 -20.90 31.50
C ALA A 125 -1.85 -20.67 32.54
N GLN A 126 -3.11 -20.58 32.09
CA GLN A 126 -4.25 -20.44 32.99
C GLN A 126 -4.35 -21.63 33.95
N LEU A 127 -4.16 -22.86 33.46
CA LEU A 127 -4.19 -24.05 34.29
C LEU A 127 -3.07 -24.06 35.35
N GLN A 128 -1.90 -23.47 35.04
CA GLN A 128 -0.84 -23.29 36.02
C GLN A 128 -1.20 -22.24 37.08
N VAL A 129 -1.82 -21.13 36.68
CA VAL A 129 -2.32 -20.10 37.61
C VAL A 129 -3.32 -20.71 38.57
N ASP A 130 -4.33 -21.42 38.06
CA ASP A 130 -5.37 -22.06 38.88
C ASP A 130 -4.76 -23.05 39.88
N ARG A 131 -3.74 -23.80 39.47
CA ARG A 131 -3.01 -24.72 40.36
C ARG A 131 -2.27 -24.00 41.48
N VAL A 132 -1.54 -22.93 41.16
CA VAL A 132 -0.79 -22.14 42.14
C VAL A 132 -1.75 -21.42 43.10
N GLU A 133 -2.89 -20.95 42.62
CA GLU A 133 -3.92 -20.34 43.45
C GLU A 133 -4.53 -21.36 44.43
N ALA A 134 -4.80 -22.58 43.98
CA ALA A 134 -5.26 -23.67 44.83
C ALA A 134 -4.23 -24.00 45.94
N GLU A 135 -2.96 -24.13 45.58
CA GLU A 135 -1.87 -24.40 46.52
C GLU A 135 -1.70 -23.25 47.54
N LYS A 136 -1.75 -22.00 47.08
CA LYS A 136 -1.72 -20.82 47.96
C LYS A 136 -2.87 -20.87 48.96
N GLN A 137 -4.08 -21.19 48.51
CA GLN A 137 -5.26 -21.25 49.37
C GLN A 137 -5.13 -22.35 50.41
N GLU A 138 -4.60 -23.51 50.04
CA GLU A 138 -4.30 -24.60 50.96
C GLU A 138 -3.29 -24.19 52.04
N LEU A 139 -2.19 -23.55 51.63
CA LEU A 139 -1.18 -23.05 52.57
C LEU A 139 -1.74 -21.99 53.52
N LEU A 140 -2.60 -21.10 53.05
CA LEU A 140 -3.28 -20.12 53.91
C LEU A 140 -4.18 -20.78 54.94
N ASN A 141 -4.92 -21.82 54.55
CA ASN A 141 -5.72 -22.61 55.49
C ASN A 141 -4.84 -23.31 56.53
N GLN A 142 -3.74 -23.94 56.11
CA GLN A 142 -2.78 -24.57 57.03
C GLN A 142 -2.18 -23.56 58.01
N ILE A 143 -1.82 -22.36 57.55
CA ILE A 143 -1.32 -21.28 58.43
C ILE A 143 -2.40 -20.87 59.44
N ASN A 144 -3.66 -20.71 59.02
CA ASN A 144 -4.75 -20.39 59.92
C ASN A 144 -5.00 -21.50 60.95
N ASP A 145 -4.93 -22.75 60.54
CA ASP A 145 -5.05 -23.91 61.44
C ASP A 145 -3.89 -23.97 62.44
N LEU A 146 -2.66 -23.67 62.01
CA LEU A 146 -1.51 -23.55 62.90
C LEU A 146 -1.62 -22.37 63.87
N LEU A 147 -2.11 -21.22 63.42
CA LEU A 147 -2.33 -20.06 64.28
C LEU A 147 -3.41 -20.35 65.33
N THR A 148 -4.53 -20.94 64.94
CA THR A 148 -5.63 -21.29 65.85
C THR A 148 -5.24 -22.43 66.82
N SER A 149 -4.51 -23.45 66.36
CA SER A 149 -3.97 -24.50 67.24
C SER A 149 -2.84 -24.00 68.15
N SER A 150 -1.99 -23.07 67.68
CA SER A 150 -0.97 -22.39 68.49
C SER A 150 -1.57 -21.48 69.57
N THR A 151 -2.75 -20.88 69.32
CA THR A 151 -3.47 -20.15 70.38
C THR A 151 -3.99 -21.05 71.50
N ALA A 152 -4.13 -22.37 71.26
CA ALA A 152 -4.44 -23.35 72.30
C ALA A 152 -3.19 -23.83 73.08
N ALA A 153 -1.99 -23.66 72.54
CA ALA A 153 -0.72 -24.04 73.16
C ALA A 153 0.05 -22.82 73.68
N GLN A 154 -0.40 -22.21 74.78
CA GLN A 154 0.36 -21.33 75.71
C GLN A 154 1.41 -20.34 75.15
N SER A 155 1.33 -19.93 73.88
CA SER A 155 2.12 -18.84 73.34
C SER A 155 1.26 -17.58 73.44
N ALA A 156 1.54 -16.76 74.45
CA ALA A 156 0.88 -15.47 74.58
C ALA A 156 1.29 -14.59 73.39
N VAL A 157 0.46 -14.55 72.35
CA VAL A 157 0.62 -13.66 71.22
C VAL A 157 0.35 -12.24 71.71
N LEU A 158 1.40 -11.41 71.76
CA LEU A 158 1.25 -9.99 72.08
C LEU A 158 0.77 -9.25 70.82
N ALA A 159 -0.48 -8.80 70.83
CA ALA A 159 -1.02 -7.98 69.75
C ALA A 159 -0.36 -6.59 69.80
N LEU A 160 0.37 -6.22 68.74
CA LEU A 160 0.99 -4.89 68.56
C LEU A 160 0.07 -3.95 67.75
N ALA A 161 -1.24 -4.02 67.95
CA ALA A 161 -2.18 -3.17 67.23
C ALA A 161 -2.03 -1.70 67.68
N SER A 162 -1.88 -0.79 66.71
CA SER A 162 -1.82 0.66 66.93
C SER A 162 -2.62 1.41 65.85
N GLN A 163 -2.98 2.66 66.12
CA GLN A 163 -3.57 3.54 65.11
C GLN A 163 -2.55 3.99 64.04
N GLU A 164 -1.26 3.98 64.38
CA GLU A 164 -0.16 4.29 63.46
C GLU A 164 0.07 3.17 62.43
N THR A 165 0.29 3.56 61.19
CA THR A 165 0.66 2.67 60.08
C THR A 165 2.17 2.43 60.04
N ASP A 166 2.59 1.17 59.89
CA ASP A 166 3.99 0.84 59.62
C ASP A 166 4.43 1.44 58.25
N PHE A 167 5.54 2.17 58.22
CA PHE A 167 6.19 2.67 57.01
C PHE A 167 7.01 1.58 56.29
N TYR A 168 7.49 0.59 57.04
CA TYR A 168 8.26 -0.55 56.53
C TYR A 168 7.89 -1.83 57.28
N ARG A 169 8.27 -2.99 56.75
CA ARG A 169 7.79 -4.27 57.27
C ARG A 169 8.24 -4.44 58.72
N GLN A 170 7.30 -4.76 59.60
CA GLN A 170 7.56 -5.03 61.01
C GLN A 170 8.10 -3.84 61.82
N GLU A 171 7.85 -2.58 61.41
CA GLU A 171 8.31 -1.38 62.12
C GLU A 171 7.88 -1.36 63.59
N ARG A 172 6.60 -1.56 63.90
CA ARG A 172 6.12 -1.65 65.30
C ARG A 172 6.87 -2.69 66.13
N LYS A 173 7.13 -3.87 65.57
CA LYS A 173 7.91 -4.92 66.23
C LYS A 173 9.32 -4.44 66.52
N GLN A 174 9.95 -3.76 65.57
CA GLN A 174 11.28 -3.16 65.75
C GLN A 174 11.29 -2.12 66.86
N VAL A 175 10.34 -1.16 66.86
CA VAL A 175 10.23 -0.11 67.87
C VAL A 175 10.13 -0.71 69.28
N VAL A 176 9.26 -1.70 69.45
CA VAL A 176 9.11 -2.38 70.75
C VAL A 176 10.41 -3.06 71.17
N LEU A 177 11.06 -3.81 70.28
CA LEU A 177 12.32 -4.48 70.59
C LEU A 177 13.46 -3.50 70.91
N ASP A 178 13.50 -2.34 70.26
CA ASP A 178 14.51 -1.31 70.53
C ASP A 178 14.34 -0.69 71.92
N VAL A 179 13.10 -0.48 72.36
CA VAL A 179 12.80 -0.08 73.74
C VAL A 179 13.23 -1.17 74.72
N LEU A 180 12.90 -2.44 74.45
CA LEU A 180 13.29 -3.56 75.32
C LEU A 180 14.82 -3.71 75.41
N ARG A 181 15.55 -3.56 74.30
CA ARG A 181 17.02 -3.57 74.28
C ARG A 181 17.61 -2.43 75.10
N LYS A 182 17.05 -1.23 75.00
CA LYS A 182 17.49 -0.07 75.77
C LYS A 182 17.30 -0.29 77.28
N GLU A 183 16.15 -0.82 77.68
CA GLU A 183 15.87 -1.18 79.07
C GLU A 183 16.82 -2.28 79.58
N LEU A 184 17.14 -3.27 78.74
CA LEU A 184 18.07 -4.35 79.08
C LEU A 184 19.49 -3.82 79.38
N GLN A 185 19.95 -2.79 78.65
CA GLN A 185 21.28 -2.19 78.86
C GLN A 185 21.43 -1.49 80.22
N GLY A 186 20.35 -0.95 80.77
CA GLY A 186 20.35 -0.25 82.06
C GLY A 186 20.02 -1.13 83.27
N MET A 187 19.77 -2.43 83.06
CA MET A 187 19.25 -3.32 84.10
C MET A 187 20.35 -3.97 84.94
N PRO A 188 20.15 -4.16 86.27
CA PRO A 188 21.03 -4.99 87.08
C PRO A 188 21.09 -6.43 86.57
N LYS A 189 22.30 -6.95 86.39
CA LYS A 189 22.57 -8.30 85.88
C LYS A 189 22.13 -9.38 86.87
N GLY A 190 21.73 -10.54 86.34
CA GLY A 190 21.36 -11.72 87.14
C GLY A 190 19.97 -11.62 87.77
N THR A 191 19.15 -10.66 87.31
CA THR A 191 17.76 -10.56 87.73
C THR A 191 16.88 -11.40 86.81
N ARG A 192 15.79 -11.96 87.35
CA ARG A 192 14.81 -12.69 86.53
C ARG A 192 14.27 -11.84 85.37
N ARG A 193 14.09 -10.54 85.61
CA ARG A 193 13.59 -9.60 84.59
C ARG A 193 14.59 -9.42 83.45
N GLU A 194 15.87 -9.36 83.75
CA GLU A 194 16.94 -9.30 82.75
C GLU A 194 16.94 -10.55 81.87
N HIS A 195 16.88 -11.75 82.48
CA HIS A 195 16.78 -13.00 81.73
C HIS A 195 15.55 -13.08 80.82
N ILE A 196 14.36 -12.69 81.32
CA ILE A 196 13.13 -12.69 80.52
C ILE A 196 13.24 -11.74 79.32
N LEU A 197 13.76 -10.53 79.53
CA LEU A 197 13.89 -9.55 78.45
C LEU A 197 14.96 -9.95 77.43
N ALA A 198 16.09 -10.52 77.89
CA ALA A 198 17.11 -11.07 77.00
C ALA A 198 16.52 -12.19 76.12
N ASP A 199 15.80 -13.14 76.71
CA ASP A 199 15.14 -14.23 75.97
C ASP A 199 14.15 -13.72 74.92
N ILE A 200 13.35 -12.69 75.26
CA ILE A 200 12.39 -12.08 74.33
C ILE A 200 13.11 -11.41 73.15
N VAL A 201 14.18 -10.65 73.41
CA VAL A 201 14.94 -9.97 72.36
C VAL A 201 15.65 -10.97 71.46
N ASP A 202 16.27 -12.00 72.02
CA ASP A 202 17.07 -12.98 71.28
C ASP A 202 16.20 -13.90 70.40
N LYS A 203 15.01 -14.28 70.89
CA LYS A 203 14.07 -15.12 70.11
C LYS A 203 13.29 -14.34 69.05
N ASN A 204 13.38 -13.02 69.03
CA ASN A 204 12.65 -12.17 68.08
C ASN A 204 13.60 -11.29 67.25
N PRO A 205 14.51 -11.87 66.46
CA PRO A 205 15.30 -11.07 65.54
C PRO A 205 14.37 -10.35 64.56
N VAL A 206 14.64 -9.07 64.34
CA VAL A 206 14.01 -8.26 63.29
C VAL A 206 15.13 -7.77 62.41
N ALA A 207 15.05 -8.09 61.11
CA ALA A 207 15.90 -7.47 60.12
C ALA A 207 15.53 -5.98 60.09
N SER A 208 16.48 -5.11 60.43
CA SER A 208 16.25 -3.67 60.40
C SER A 208 16.19 -3.22 58.94
N GLU A 209 15.01 -3.35 58.31
CA GLU A 209 14.72 -2.79 56.99
C GLU A 209 15.01 -1.30 56.97
N ARG A 210 14.79 -0.61 58.10
CA ARG A 210 15.25 0.76 58.35
C ARG A 210 16.75 0.92 58.11
N ASP A 211 17.61 0.10 58.71
CA ASP A 211 19.06 0.22 58.51
C ASP A 211 19.48 -0.10 57.08
N VAL A 212 18.73 -0.94 56.38
CA VAL A 212 18.94 -1.19 54.95
C VAL A 212 18.53 0.03 54.11
N ILE A 213 17.38 0.63 54.41
CA ILE A 213 16.89 1.84 53.75
C ILE A 213 17.83 3.02 54.02
N VAL A 214 18.24 3.24 55.27
CA VAL A 214 19.18 4.30 55.66
C VAL A 214 20.54 4.09 54.99
N ARG A 215 21.05 2.86 54.93
CA ARG A 215 22.30 2.57 54.17
C ARG A 215 22.13 2.87 52.69
N LYS A 216 21.04 2.42 52.07
CA LYS A 216 20.76 2.69 50.65
C LYS A 216 20.62 4.19 50.38
N ILE A 217 19.94 4.94 51.24
CA ILE A 217 19.84 6.40 51.15
C ILE A 217 21.25 7.00 51.27
N HIS A 218 22.03 6.62 52.28
CA HIS A 218 23.38 7.13 52.45
C HIS A 218 24.29 6.81 51.25
N GLU A 219 24.22 5.61 50.69
CA GLU A 219 24.95 5.21 49.47
C GLU A 219 24.52 6.03 48.25
N VAL A 220 23.21 6.22 48.06
CA VAL A 220 22.65 7.00 46.94
C VAL A 220 23.00 8.48 47.05
N PHE A 221 23.08 9.00 48.27
CA PHE A 221 23.31 10.42 48.54
C PHE A 221 24.78 10.78 48.87
N HIS A 222 25.69 9.80 48.94
CA HIS A 222 27.10 10.04 49.31
C HIS A 222 27.80 11.04 48.37
N ASP A 223 27.48 11.00 47.06
CA ASP A 223 28.03 11.86 46.01
C ASP A 223 26.93 12.63 45.25
N TYR A 224 25.81 12.94 45.92
CA TYR A 224 24.67 13.57 45.25
C TYR A 224 24.96 15.02 44.85
N GLN A 225 25.10 15.26 43.54
CA GLN A 225 25.16 16.62 42.98
C GLN A 225 23.88 16.99 42.21
N ARG A 226 23.23 16.02 41.55
CA ARG A 226 22.02 16.20 40.73
C ARG A 226 21.18 14.92 40.71
N MET A 227 19.86 15.07 40.51
CA MET A 227 18.93 13.94 40.37
C MET A 227 19.19 13.18 39.06
N THR A 228 19.78 11.98 39.14
CA THR A 228 19.98 11.09 37.98
C THR A 228 18.86 10.04 37.90
N ALA A 229 18.64 9.48 36.70
CA ALA A 229 17.66 8.41 36.50
C ALA A 229 17.93 7.18 37.40
N LYS A 230 19.20 6.89 37.72
CA LYS A 230 19.58 5.84 38.67
C LYS A 230 19.12 6.17 40.09
N ILE A 231 19.36 7.40 40.56
CA ILE A 231 18.92 7.86 41.89
C ILE A 231 17.40 7.80 42.00
N LYS A 232 16.69 8.31 40.98
CA LYS A 232 15.21 8.26 40.92
C LYS A 232 14.68 6.82 41.04
N LYS A 233 15.23 5.89 40.25
CA LYS A 233 14.81 4.48 40.28
C LYS A 233 15.09 3.82 41.63
N VAL A 234 16.19 4.19 42.30
CA VAL A 234 16.49 3.67 43.64
C VAL A 234 15.52 4.26 44.67
N LEU A 235 15.21 5.55 44.62
CA LEU A 235 14.22 6.20 45.49
C LEU A 235 12.83 5.56 45.34
N GLU A 236 12.38 5.34 44.09
CA GLU A 236 11.12 4.64 43.79
C GLU A 236 11.13 3.21 44.39
N SER A 237 12.27 2.52 44.32
CA SER A 237 12.41 1.15 44.87
C SER A 237 12.39 1.08 46.40
N ILE A 238 12.64 2.20 47.09
CA ILE A 238 12.55 2.31 48.56
C ILE A 238 11.32 3.08 49.03
N GLY A 239 10.40 3.45 48.13
CA GLY A 239 9.10 4.03 48.45
C GLY A 239 9.03 5.56 48.53
N PHE A 240 10.00 6.27 47.93
CA PHE A 240 10.02 7.75 47.83
C PHE A 240 9.71 8.24 46.42
#